data_AF-A0A8C2I9B0-F1
#
_entry.id   AF-A0A8C2I9B0-F1
#
_cell.length_a   1.000
_cell.length_b   1.000
_cell.length_c   1.000
_cell.angle_alpha   90.00
_cell.angle_beta   90.00
_cell.angle_gamma   90.00
#
_symmetry.space_group_name_H-M   'P 1'
#
loop_
_entity.id
_entity.type
_entity.pdbx_description
1 polymer ?
#
loop_
_entity_poly.entity_id
_entity_poly.type
_entity_poly.pdbx_seq_one_letter_code
_entity_poly.pdbx_strand_id
1 'polypeptide(L)' 'MKYLKLKRTLSSSARAQLENKVPHKQKLFQEDNGMPVHLKGGTTDALLYRATMALTVFGCGYVLYALIDAALPKKKA' A
#
# COMPACT_ATOMS: atom_id res chain seq x y z
N MET A 1 -48.32 37.07 -21.72
CA MET A 1 -47.52 36.17 -22.56
C MET A 1 -46.98 35.06 -21.67
N LYS A 2 -47.59 33.86 -21.70
CA LYS A 2 -47.32 32.75 -20.78
C LYS A 2 -46.31 31.78 -21.39
N TYR A 3 -45.01 31.91 -21.13
CA TYR A 3 -44.09 30.75 -21.21
C TYR A 3 -42.84 31.03 -20.38
N LEU A 4 -42.64 30.27 -19.30
CA LEU A 4 -41.31 29.77 -19.01
C LEU A 4 -41.39 28.40 -18.33
N LYS A 5 -41.06 27.39 -19.14
CA LYS A 5 -40.88 26.00 -18.76
C LYS A 5 -39.70 25.95 -17.78
N LEU A 6 -39.97 25.80 -16.48
CA LEU A 6 -38.90 25.53 -15.52
C LEU A 6 -38.45 24.08 -15.69
N LYS A 7 -37.45 23.84 -16.55
CA LYS A 7 -36.72 22.57 -16.56
C LYS A 7 -36.02 22.45 -15.21
N ARG A 8 -36.56 21.63 -14.31
CA ARG A 8 -35.87 21.20 -13.10
C ARG A 8 -34.71 20.32 -13.53
N THR A 9 -33.52 20.90 -13.66
CA THR A 9 -32.29 20.13 -13.75
C THR A 9 -32.01 19.58 -12.35
N LEU A 10 -32.55 18.41 -12.04
CA LEU A 10 -32.15 17.66 -10.85
C LEU A 10 -30.72 17.14 -11.10
N SER A 11 -29.73 17.98 -10.81
CA SER A 11 -28.33 17.55 -10.73
C SER A 11 -28.15 16.80 -9.42
N SER A 12 -28.52 15.51 -9.41
CA SER A 12 -28.14 14.60 -8.34
C SER A 12 -26.74 14.08 -8.61
N SER A 13 -25.73 14.93 -8.41
CA SER A 13 -24.43 14.41 -7.99
C SER A 13 -24.46 14.43 -6.47
N ALA A 14 -24.88 13.32 -5.86
CA ALA A 14 -24.47 13.01 -4.51
C ALA A 14 -22.94 12.85 -4.53
N ARG A 15 -22.21 13.96 -4.62
CA ARG A 15 -20.80 13.98 -4.31
C ARG A 15 -20.77 13.74 -2.82
N ALA A 16 -20.52 12.50 -2.40
CA ALA A 16 -19.84 12.29 -1.14
C ALA A 16 -18.59 13.17 -1.27
N GLN A 17 -18.65 14.38 -0.70
CA GLN A 17 -17.62 15.38 -0.86
C GLN A 17 -16.45 14.87 -0.01
N LEU A 18 -15.67 13.96 -0.59
CA LEU A 18 -14.43 13.48 0.00
C LEU A 18 -13.59 14.72 0.26
N GLU A 19 -13.49 15.08 1.53
CA GLU A 19 -12.69 16.22 1.95
C GLU A 19 -11.26 16.02 1.46
N ASN A 20 -10.66 17.09 0.96
CA ASN A 20 -9.27 17.04 0.53
C ASN A 20 -8.36 16.76 1.74
N LYS A 21 -7.80 15.54 1.80
CA LYS A 21 -6.85 15.13 2.84
C LYS A 21 -5.38 15.32 2.46
N VAL A 22 -5.07 15.86 1.28
CA VAL A 22 -3.69 16.09 0.82
C VAL A 22 -2.88 16.95 1.80
N PRO A 23 -3.38 18.09 2.32
CA PRO A 23 -2.61 18.89 3.28
C PRO A 23 -2.24 18.13 4.55
N HIS A 24 -3.13 17.26 5.04
CA HIS A 24 -2.87 16.43 6.21
C HIS A 24 -1.79 15.38 5.94
N LYS A 25 -1.81 14.75 4.76
CA LYS A 25 -0.79 13.77 4.36
C LYS A 25 0.55 14.46 4.08
N GLN A 26 0.56 15.64 3.48
CA GLN A 26 1.77 16.45 3.32
C GLN A 26 2.40 16.76 4.67
N LYS A 27 1.61 17.22 5.66
CA LYS A 27 2.12 17.46 7.02
C LYS A 27 2.75 16.21 7.64
N LEU A 28 2.11 15.05 7.52
CA LEU A 28 2.63 13.78 8.05
C LEU A 28 3.95 13.37 7.38
N PHE A 29 4.00 13.38 6.04
CA PHE A 29 5.17 12.92 5.30
C PHE A 29 6.30 13.96 5.20
N GLN A 30 6.04 15.23 5.53
CA GLN A 30 7.05 16.29 5.57
C GLN A 30 7.49 16.65 7.01
N GLU A 31 6.90 16.04 8.03
CA GLU A 31 7.37 16.20 9.42
C GLU A 31 8.87 15.85 9.52
N ASP A 32 9.66 16.72 10.12
CA ASP A 32 11.10 16.54 10.27
C ASP A 32 11.42 15.69 11.50
N ASN A 33 11.05 14.42 11.42
CA ASN A 33 11.22 13.41 12.48
C ASN A 33 12.39 12.44 12.19
N GLY A 34 13.18 12.71 11.16
CA GLY A 34 14.31 11.86 10.75
C GLY A 34 13.93 10.46 10.23
N MET A 35 12.63 10.13 10.14
CA MET A 35 12.22 8.80 9.67
C MET A 35 12.36 8.67 8.15
N PRO A 36 12.84 7.52 7.65
CA PRO A 36 12.89 7.26 6.22
C PRO A 36 11.47 7.16 5.64
N VAL A 37 11.31 7.56 4.38
CA VAL A 37 9.99 7.68 3.71
C VAL A 37 9.17 6.39 3.74
N HIS A 38 9.80 5.22 3.69
CA HIS A 38 9.12 3.91 3.69
C HIS A 38 8.65 3.45 5.09
N LEU A 39 8.92 4.21 6.15
CA LEU A 39 8.38 4.00 7.50
C LEU A 39 7.54 5.20 7.98
N LYS A 40 7.40 6.23 7.14
CA LYS A 40 6.84 7.52 7.54
C LYS A 40 5.33 7.51 7.73
N GLY A 41 4.64 6.49 7.22
CA GLY A 41 3.23 6.20 7.50
C GLY A 41 3.00 5.53 8.87
N GLY A 42 4.05 5.17 9.60
CA GLY A 42 3.99 4.72 10.99
C GLY A 42 3.96 3.20 11.16
N THR A 43 3.13 2.72 12.08
CA THR A 43 3.14 1.32 12.54
C THR A 43 2.77 0.32 11.45
N THR A 44 1.85 0.68 10.54
CA THR A 44 1.47 -0.16 9.40
C THR A 44 2.66 -0.39 8.47
N ASP A 45 3.42 0.66 8.16
CA ASP A 45 4.61 0.56 7.32
C ASP A 45 5.67 -0.34 7.96
N ALA A 46 5.91 -0.17 9.26
CA ALA A 46 6.87 -0.99 10.01
C ALA A 46 6.46 -2.48 10.07
N LEU A 47 5.17 -2.77 10.27
CA LEU A 47 4.65 -4.13 10.26
C LEU A 47 4.82 -4.76 8.87
N LEU A 48 4.44 -4.03 7.82
CA LEU A 48 4.56 -4.49 6.44
C LEU A 48 6.02 -4.76 6.07
N TYR A 49 6.92 -3.84 6.39
CA TYR A 49 8.36 -3.99 6.17
C TYR A 49 8.91 -5.26 6.83
N ARG A 50 8.59 -5.48 8.12
CA ARG A 50 9.07 -6.66 8.87
C ARG A 50 8.50 -7.95 8.30
N ALA A 51 7.22 -7.97 7.94
CA ALA A 51 6.59 -9.13 7.32
C ALA A 51 7.25 -9.47 5.97
N THR A 52 7.49 -8.47 5.12
CA THR A 52 8.18 -8.64 3.84
C THR A 52 9.63 -9.12 4.04
N MET A 53 10.35 -8.58 5.02
CA MET A 53 11.71 -9.07 5.32
C MET A 53 11.73 -10.50 5.83
N ALA A 54 10.81 -10.86 6.73
CA ALA A 54 10.69 -12.25 7.18
C ALA A 54 10.41 -13.21 6.03
N LEU A 55 9.46 -12.86 5.14
CA LEU A 55 9.11 -13.67 3.99
C LEU A 55 10.28 -13.84 3.01
N THR A 56 11.01 -12.76 2.73
CA THR A 56 12.14 -12.79 1.78
C THR A 56 13.32 -13.57 2.33
N VAL A 57 13.70 -13.38 3.60
CA VAL A 57 14.77 -14.15 4.25
C VAL A 57 14.42 -15.64 4.27
N PHE A 58 13.18 -15.97 4.66
CA PHE A 58 12.71 -17.35 4.66
C PHE A 58 12.71 -17.96 3.25
N GLY A 59 12.19 -17.23 2.26
CA GLY A 59 12.17 -17.65 0.86
C GLY A 59 13.57 -17.89 0.29
N CYS A 60 14.52 -17.00 0.56
CA CYS A 60 15.92 -17.17 0.18
C CYS A 60 16.51 -18.45 0.80
N GLY A 61 16.30 -18.67 2.10
CA GLY A 61 16.75 -19.89 2.77
C GLY A 61 16.16 -21.16 2.16
N TYR A 62 14.86 -21.14 1.84
CA TYR A 62 14.18 -22.27 1.20
C TYR A 62 14.72 -22.55 -0.20
N VAL A 63 14.97 -21.51 -1.01
CA VAL A 63 15.55 -21.67 -2.35
C VAL A 63 16.97 -22.25 -2.26
N LEU A 64 17.79 -21.82 -1.30
CA LEU A 64 19.13 -22.39 -1.09
C LEU A 64 19.05 -23.87 -0.70
N TYR A 65 18.14 -24.24 0.21
CA TYR A 65 17.89 -25.64 0.56
C TYR A 65 17.49 -26.47 -0.66
N ALA A 66 16.50 -26.00 -1.42
CA ALA A 66 16.02 -26.69 -2.62
C ALA A 66 17.11 -26.81 -3.69
N LEU A 67 17.95 -25.77 -3.84
CA LEU A 67 19.08 -25.80 -4.75
C LEU A 67 20.10 -26.86 -4.36
N ILE A 68 20.46 -26.97 -3.08
CA ILE A 68 21.41 -27.98 -2.60
C ILE A 68 20.83 -29.40 -2.80
N ASP A 69 19.56 -29.61 -2.44
CA ASP A 69 18.87 -30.90 -2.65
C ASP A 69 18.80 -31.30 -4.13
N ALA A 70 18.64 -30.32 -5.02
CA ALA A 70 18.60 -30.55 -6.47
C ALA A 70 19.99 -30.75 -7.09
N ALA A 71 21.01 -30.05 -6.58
CA ALA A 71 22.35 -30.05 -7.16
C ALA A 71 23.20 -31.28 -6.76
N LEU A 72 22.92 -31.89 -5.60
CA LEU A 72 23.69 -33.03 -5.10
C LEU A 72 23.06 -34.38 -5.47
N PRO A 73 23.87 -35.39 -5.81
CA PRO A 73 23.35 -36.71 -6.15
C PRO A 73 22.68 -37.36 -4.95
N LYS A 74 21.42 -37.78 -5.13
CA LYS A 74 20.67 -38.50 -4.10
C LYS A 74 21.17 -39.93 -4.04
N LYS A 75 21.51 -40.40 -2.83
CA LYS A 75 21.92 -41.79 -2.61
C LYS A 75 20.76 -42.70 -3.04
N LYS A 76 21.01 -43.60 -3.99
CA LYS A 76 20.01 -44.61 -4.36
C LYS A 76 19.86 -45.57 -3.19
N ALA A 77 18.61 -45.85 -2.81
CA ALA A 77 18.28 -46.94 -1.90
C ALA A 77 18.66 -48.28 -2.53
#